data_AF-A0A2C1D9Z3-F1
#
_entry.id   AF-A0A2C1D9Z3-F1
#
_cell.length_a   1.000
_cell.length_b   1.000
_cell.length_c   1.000
_cell.angle_alpha   90.00
_cell.angle_beta   90.00
_cell.angle_gamma   90.00
#
_symmetry.space_group_name_H-M   'P 1'
#
loop_
_entity.id
_entity.type
_entity.pdbx_description
1 polymer ?
#
loop_
_entity_poly.entity_id
_entity_poly.type
_entity_poly.pdbx_seq_one_letter_code
_entity_poly.pdbx_strand_id
1 'polypeptide(L)' 'MNNEMMNRVDQLEERLKWLESELVRTKSAQKTSIIRILGEGLLHLVFGVVVVGPIIAIVFGIITWIGEK' A
#
# COMPACT_ATOMS: atom_id res chain seq x y z
N MET A 1 -18.27 -29.05 37.57
CA MET A 1 -17.44 -29.29 36.35
C MET A 1 -18.07 -28.69 35.10
N ASN A 2 -19.36 -28.91 34.81
CA ASN A 2 -19.98 -28.40 33.57
C ASN A 2 -20.04 -26.86 33.47
N ASN A 3 -20.42 -26.16 34.55
CA ASN A 3 -20.47 -24.67 34.55
C ASN A 3 -19.09 -23.99 34.40
N GLU A 4 -18.05 -24.58 34.98
CA GLU A 4 -16.67 -24.07 34.88
C GLU A 4 -16.15 -24.16 33.45
N MET A 5 -16.48 -25.26 32.75
CA MET A 5 -16.10 -25.48 31.36
C MET A 5 -16.88 -24.55 30.42
N MET A 6 -18.18 -24.38 30.64
CA MET A 6 -19.02 -23.45 29.88
C MET A 6 -18.51 -22.01 29.97
N ASN A 7 -18.21 -21.53 31.19
CA ASN A 7 -17.70 -20.17 31.41
C ASN A 7 -16.34 -19.92 30.73
N ARG A 8 -15.50 -20.95 30.61
CA ARG A 8 -14.22 -20.85 29.87
C ARG A 8 -14.43 -20.79 28.36
N VAL A 9 -15.43 -21.50 27.84
CA VAL A 9 -15.82 -21.44 26.43
C VAL A 9 -16.38 -20.06 26.10
N ASP A 10 -17.25 -19.51 26.95
CA ASP A 10 -17.83 -18.17 26.78
C ASP A 10 -16.73 -17.09 26.79
N GLN A 11 -15.76 -17.19 27.70
CA GLN A 11 -14.61 -16.28 27.72
C GLN A 11 -13.72 -16.43 26.48
N LEU A 12 -13.57 -17.64 25.93
CA LEU A 12 -12.84 -17.85 24.69
C LEU A 12 -13.57 -17.19 23.52
N GLU A 13 -14.89 -17.32 23.42
CA GLU A 13 -15.68 -16.68 22.37
C GLU A 13 -15.61 -15.16 22.42
N GLU A 14 -15.68 -14.56 23.61
CA GLU A 14 -15.53 -13.11 23.76
C GLU A 14 -14.15 -12.62 23.30
N ARG A 15 -13.08 -13.32 23.69
CA ARG A 15 -11.73 -12.98 23.24
C ARG A 15 -11.56 -13.18 21.74
N LEU A 16 -12.18 -14.20 21.17
CA LEU A 16 -12.12 -14.48 19.74
C LEU A 16 -12.84 -13.40 18.93
N LYS A 17 -14.04 -12.97 19.37
CA LYS A 17 -14.76 -11.83 18.77
C LYS A 17 -13.95 -10.54 18.84
N TRP A 18 -13.29 -10.28 19.96
CA TRP A 18 -12.42 -9.12 20.10
C TRP A 18 -11.21 -9.18 19.15
N LEU A 19 -10.52 -10.32 19.10
CA LEU A 19 -9.39 -10.57 18.20
C LEU A 19 -9.78 -10.44 16.72
N GLU A 20 -10.93 -10.99 16.32
CA GLU A 20 -11.43 -10.88 14.95
C GLU A 20 -11.75 -9.43 14.58
N SER A 21 -12.40 -8.69 15.49
CA SER A 21 -12.67 -7.26 15.29
C SER A 21 -11.38 -6.42 15.20
N GLU A 22 -10.39 -6.71 16.03
CA GLU A 22 -9.07 -6.06 16.01
C GLU A 22 -8.33 -6.37 14.69
N LEU A 23 -8.40 -7.62 14.23
CA LEU A 23 -7.80 -8.07 12.97
C LEU A 23 -8.46 -7.41 11.76
N VAL A 24 -9.79 -7.32 11.74
CA VAL A 24 -10.52 -6.62 10.67
C VAL A 24 -10.14 -5.14 10.63
N ARG A 25 -10.05 -4.49 11.80
CA ARG A 25 -9.66 -3.08 11.89
C ARG A 25 -8.24 -2.83 11.41
N THR A 26 -7.28 -3.64 11.87
CA THR A 26 -5.87 -3.54 11.48
C THR A 26 -5.66 -3.86 10.00
N LYS A 27 -6.30 -4.92 9.48
CA LYS A 27 -6.26 -5.28 8.05
C LYS A 27 -6.85 -4.18 7.17
N SER A 28 -7.94 -3.55 7.59
CA SER A 28 -8.54 -2.42 6.86
C SER A 28 -7.62 -1.20 6.81
N ALA A 29 -7.00 -0.85 7.94
CA ALA A 29 -6.02 0.23 8.02
C ALA A 29 -4.79 -0.04 7.15
N GLN A 30 -4.27 -1.27 7.18
CA GLN A 30 -3.14 -1.69 6.35
C GLN A 30 -3.49 -1.66 4.85
N LYS A 31 -4.67 -2.15 4.45
CA LYS A 31 -5.13 -2.12 3.06
C LYS A 31 -5.22 -0.70 2.52
N THR A 32 -5.72 0.24 3.34
CA THR A 32 -5.83 1.66 2.98
C THR A 32 -4.45 2.29 2.79
N SER A 33 -3.50 1.97 3.68
CA SER A 33 -2.10 2.42 3.58
C SER A 33 -1.42 1.93 2.30
N ILE A 34 -1.55 0.63 1.98
CA ILE A 34 -0.94 0.05 0.77
C ILE A 34 -1.51 0.68 -0.49
N ILE A 35 -2.84 0.85 -0.59
CA ILE A 35 -3.49 1.45 -1.76
C ILE A 35 -3.01 2.90 -1.97
N ARG A 36 -2.82 3.66 -0.88
CA ARG A 36 -2.32 5.03 -0.95
C ARG A 36 -0.88 5.09 -1.45
N ILE A 37 0.00 4.25 -0.92
CA ILE A 37 1.42 4.18 -1.34
C ILE A 37 1.51 3.75 -2.82
N LEU A 38 0.69 2.78 -3.24
CA LEU A 38 0.63 2.32 -4.63
C LEU A 38 0.09 3.41 -5.56
N GLY A 39 -0.95 4.14 -5.16
CA GLY A 39 -1.53 5.23 -5.93
C GLY A 39 -0.55 6.39 -6.12
N GLU A 40 0.08 6.85 -5.03
CA GLU A 40 1.10 7.89 -5.08
C GLU A 40 2.31 7.45 -5.91
N GLY A 41 2.79 6.21 -5.73
CA GLY A 41 3.90 5.66 -6.51
C GLY A 41 3.59 5.52 -8.00
N LEU A 42 2.39 5.07 -8.36
CA LEU A 42 1.96 4.93 -9.76
C LEU A 42 1.79 6.29 -10.45
N LEU A 43 1.24 7.29 -9.75
CA LEU A 43 1.16 8.66 -10.23
C LEU A 43 2.55 9.24 -10.53
N HIS A 44 3.53 9.01 -9.64
CA HIS A 44 4.90 9.45 -9.86
C HIS A 44 5.57 8.74 -11.05
N LEU A 45 5.29 7.44 -11.24
CA LEU A 45 5.80 6.70 -12.38
C LEU A 45 5.29 7.28 -13.71
N VAL A 46 3.98 7.53 -13.80
CA VAL A 46 3.36 8.13 -15.00
C VAL A 46 3.91 9.53 -15.23
N PHE A 47 4.02 10.36 -14.19
CA PHE A 47 4.60 11.69 -14.28
C PHE A 47 6.07 11.65 -14.78
N GLY A 48 6.88 10.74 -14.24
CA GLY A 48 8.26 10.54 -14.68
C GLY A 48 8.34 10.20 -16.17
N VAL A 49 7.51 9.28 -16.64
CA VAL A 49 7.50 8.87 -18.05
C VAL A 49 6.99 10.00 -18.96
N VAL A 50 5.90 10.67 -18.59
CA VAL A 50 5.21 11.66 -19.45
C VAL A 50 5.89 13.02 -19.43
N VAL A 51 6.48 13.44 -18.31
CA VAL A 51 7.07 14.77 -18.16
C VAL A 51 8.59 14.70 -18.20
N VAL A 52 9.19 13.88 -17.34
CA VAL A 52 10.65 13.80 -17.24
C VAL A 52 11.26 13.10 -18.46
N GLY A 53 10.59 12.08 -19.00
CA GLY A 53 11.02 11.37 -20.21
C GLY A 53 11.26 12.29 -21.41
N PRO A 54 10.27 13.10 -21.84
CA PRO A 54 10.45 14.05 -22.93
C PRO A 54 11.53 15.10 -22.66
N ILE A 55 11.65 15.59 -21.42
CA ILE A 55 12.71 16.55 -21.06
C ILE A 55 14.09 15.92 -21.28
N ILE A 56 14.30 14.70 -20.78
CA ILE A 56 15.56 13.97 -20.98
C ILE A 56 15.81 13.74 -22.47
N ALA A 57 14.80 13.34 -23.23
CA ALA A 57 14.92 13.09 -24.67
C ALA A 57 15.33 14.35 -25.43
N ILE A 58 14.76 15.51 -25.11
CA ILE A 58 15.12 16.80 -25.71
C ILE A 58 16.55 17.17 -25.37
N VAL A 59 16.95 17.10 -24.10
CA VAL A 59 18.32 17.41 -23.68
C VAL A 59 19.33 16.51 -24.38
N PHE A 60 19.05 15.21 -24.45
CA PHE A 60 19.91 14.25 -25.13
C PHE A 60 20.00 14.55 -26.62
N GLY A 61 18.87 14.84 -27.28
CA GLY A 61 18.86 15.23 -28.69
C GLY A 61 19.70 16.47 -29.00
N ILE A 62 19.67 17.48 -28.12
CA ILE A 62 20.50 18.69 -28.28
C ILE A 62 21.99 18.35 -28.10
N ILE A 63 22.34 17.56 -27.08
CA ILE A 63 23.73 17.15 -26.83
C ILE A 63 24.27 16.33 -28.01
N THR A 64 23.50 15.36 -28.50
CA THR A 64 23.89 14.54 -29.67
C THR A 64 24.07 15.42 -30.89
N TRP A 65 23.14 16.34 -31.17
CA TRP A 65 23.26 17.24 -32.31
C TRP A 65 24.51 18.13 -32.22
N ILE A 66 24.83 18.67 -31.04
CA ILE A 66 26.05 19.48 -30.86
C ILE A 66 27.32 18.63 -30.99
N GLY A 67 27.31 17.39 -30.48
CA GLY A 67 28.47 16.50 -30.56
C GLY A 67 28.74 15.91 -31.95
N GLU A 68 27.71 15.89 -32.81
CA GLU A 68 27.79 15.37 -34.18
C GLU A 68 28.17 16.47 -35.20
N LYS A 69 28.25 17.72 -34.77
CA LYS A 69 28.57 18.89 -35.59
C LYS A 69 29.96 19.44 -35.28
#